data_AF-A0A6P0ITJ1-F1
#
_entry.id   AF-A0A6P0ITJ1-F1
#
_cell.length_a   1.000
_cell.length_b   1.000
_cell.length_c   1.000
_cell.angle_alpha   90.00
_cell.angle_beta   90.00
_cell.angle_gamma   90.00
#
_symmetry.space_group_name_H-M   'P 1'
#
loop_
_entity.id
_entity.type
_entity.pdbx_description
1 polymer ?
#
loop_
_entity_poly.entity_id
_entity_poly.type
_entity_poly.pdbx_seq_one_letter_code
_entity_poly.pdbx_strand_id
1 'polypeptide(L)' 'SGILPGVMRSHLIEWLTCQNQRVCEEPWSPELVRQLEAIAYTNCVVEVVPIHRVIQENSERAYDPLHPVLQDLRQLNY' A
#
# COMPACT_ATOMS: atom_id res chain seq x y z
N SER A 1 15.35 0.58 9.04
CA SER A 1 16.31 -0.02 8.08
C SER A 1 15.93 -1.48 7.90
N GLY A 2 15.64 -1.94 6.68
CA GLY A 2 15.14 -3.32 6.44
C GLY A 2 14.37 -3.54 5.14
N ILE A 3 14.06 -2.48 4.39
CA ILE A 3 13.45 -2.55 3.06
C ILE A 3 14.27 -1.76 2.04
N LEU A 4 14.13 -2.09 0.77
CA LEU A 4 14.75 -1.32 -0.32
C LEU A 4 14.13 0.08 -0.40
N PRO A 5 14.94 1.14 -0.62
CA PRO A 5 14.44 2.50 -0.88
C PRO A 5 13.87 2.57 -2.32
N GLY A 6 12.67 2.01 -2.51
CA GLY A 6 12.05 1.89 -3.83
C GLY A 6 11.69 3.26 -4.45
N VAL A 7 12.08 3.49 -5.70
CA VAL A 7 11.80 4.74 -6.43
C VAL A 7 10.30 5.05 -6.49
N MET A 8 9.47 4.04 -6.82
CA MET A 8 8.01 4.18 -6.86
C MET A 8 7.43 4.54 -5.48
N ARG A 9 8.02 4.03 -4.40
CA ARG A 9 7.62 4.37 -3.02
C ARG A 9 7.88 5.84 -2.73
N SER A 10 9.07 6.35 -3.05
CA SER A 10 9.41 7.77 -2.85
C SER A 10 8.48 8.69 -3.64
N HIS A 11 8.26 8.39 -4.92
CA HIS A 11 7.34 9.16 -5.78
C HIS A 11 5.91 9.19 -5.21
N LEU A 12 5.41 8.03 -4.73
CA LEU A 12 4.08 7.95 -4.16
C LEU A 12 3.94 8.78 -2.87
N ILE A 13 4.93 8.72 -1.99
CA ILE A 13 4.95 9.49 -0.74
C ILE A 13 4.93 10.99 -1.05
N GLU A 14 5.78 11.44 -1.98
CA GLU A 14 5.84 12.83 -2.41
C GLU A 14 4.50 13.29 -2.99
N TRP A 15 3.93 12.54 -3.93
CA TRP A 15 2.66 12.89 -4.57
C TRP A 15 1.48 12.97 -3.59
N LEU A 16 1.39 12.02 -2.64
CA LEU A 16 0.36 12.04 -1.60
C LEU A 16 0.55 13.27 -0.69
N THR A 17 1.79 13.56 -0.30
CA THR A 17 2.12 14.70 0.55
C THR A 17 1.79 16.02 -0.14
N CYS A 18 2.07 16.15 -1.44
CA CYS A 18 1.72 17.33 -2.25
C CYS A 18 0.21 17.61 -2.31
N GLN A 19 -0.63 16.60 -2.12
CA GLN A 19 -2.09 16.73 -2.04
C GLN A 19 -2.60 16.91 -0.61
N ASN A 20 -1.72 17.18 0.36
CA ASN A 20 -2.05 17.23 1.78
C ASN A 20 -2.66 15.93 2.33
N GLN A 21 -2.38 14.78 1.71
CA GLN A 21 -2.74 13.49 2.28
C GLN A 21 -1.76 13.14 3.41
N ARG A 22 -2.29 12.56 4.48
CA ARG A 22 -1.46 12.10 5.59
C ARG A 22 -0.74 10.81 5.20
N VAL A 23 0.58 10.86 5.17
CA VAL A 23 1.44 9.69 4.96
C VAL A 23 2.14 9.35 6.28
N CYS A 24 2.00 8.10 6.74
CA CYS A 24 2.69 7.57 7.92
C CYS A 24 3.65 6.46 7.48
N GLU A 25 4.90 6.53 7.95
CA GLU A 25 5.90 5.48 7.76
C GLU A 25 6.21 4.83 9.10
N GLU A 26 5.63 3.65 9.35
CA GLU A 26 5.86 2.88 10.58
C GLU A 26 5.99 1.38 10.29
N PRO A 27 6.67 0.60 11.16
CA PRO A 27 6.73 -0.85 11.03
C PRO A 27 5.35 -1.48 11.09
N TRP A 28 5.08 -2.46 10.22
CA TRP A 28 3.79 -3.14 10.20
C TRP A 28 3.70 -4.16 11.33
N SER A 29 2.87 -3.87 12.33
CA SER A 29 2.45 -4.85 13.32
C SER A 29 1.21 -5.62 12.83
N PRO A 30 0.96 -6.84 13.34
CA PRO A 30 -0.29 -7.56 13.07
C PRO A 30 -1.54 -6.73 13.42
N GLU A 31 -1.46 -5.89 14.46
CA GLU A 31 -2.53 -5.00 14.90
C GLU A 31 -2.82 -3.91 13.87
N LEU A 32 -1.76 -3.27 13.33
CA LEU A 32 -1.90 -2.26 12.27
C LEU A 32 -2.52 -2.89 11.01
N VAL A 33 -1.99 -4.04 10.57
CA VAL A 33 -2.48 -4.75 9.38
C VAL A 33 -3.97 -5.12 9.49
N ARG A 34 -4.46 -5.41 10.71
CA ARG A 34 -5.87 -5.66 10.98
C ARG A 34 -6.76 -4.41 10.94
N GLN A 35 -6.20 -3.21 10.96
CA GLN A 35 -6.96 -1.96 10.88
C GLN A 35 -6.99 -1.38 9.46
N LEU A 36 -6.14 -1.88 8.55
CA LEU A 36 -6.11 -1.45 7.15
C LEU A 36 -7.38 -1.88 6.41
N GLU A 37 -7.90 -0.98 5.59
CA GLU A 37 -9.04 -1.20 4.69
C GLU A 37 -8.61 -1.81 3.35
N ALA A 38 -7.40 -1.46 2.89
CA ALA A 38 -6.82 -1.92 1.64
C ALA A 38 -5.29 -2.06 1.77
N ILE A 39 -4.71 -2.97 0.98
CA ILE A 39 -3.26 -3.21 0.94
C ILE A 39 -2.83 -3.32 -0.52
N ALA A 40 -1.68 -2.73 -0.86
CA ALA A 40 -1.06 -2.91 -2.17
C ALA A 40 0.46 -3.02 -2.05
N TYR A 41 1.05 -3.74 -3.00
CA TYR A 41 2.48 -3.73 -3.28
C TYR A 41 2.78 -2.71 -4.38
N THR A 42 3.93 -2.03 -4.29
CA THR A 42 4.36 -1.12 -5.34
C THR A 42 5.77 -1.40 -5.83
N ASN A 43 5.99 -1.30 -7.14
CA ASN A 43 7.31 -1.19 -7.73
C ASN A 43 7.26 -0.40 -9.06
N CYS A 44 8.43 -0.13 -9.65
CA CYS A 44 8.53 0.66 -10.87
C CYS A 44 8.10 -0.05 -12.16
N VAL A 45 7.85 -1.37 -12.12
CA VAL A 45 7.52 -2.17 -13.31
C VAL A 45 6.04 -2.54 -13.36
N VAL A 46 5.47 -2.93 -12.23
CA VAL A 46 4.07 -3.37 -12.07
C VAL A 46 3.20 -2.37 -11.30
N GLU A 47 3.73 -1.17 -11.03
CA GLU A 47 3.02 -0.04 -10.45
C GLU A 47 2.40 -0.33 -9.08
N VAL A 48 1.06 -0.38 -8.99
CA VAL A 48 0.28 -0.64 -7.77
C VAL A 48 -0.49 -1.95 -7.95
N VAL A 49 -0.12 -2.96 -7.18
CA VAL A 49 -0.71 -4.30 -7.20
C VAL A 49 -1.51 -4.53 -5.92
N PRO A 50 -2.85 -4.61 -5.98
CA PRO A 50 -3.69 -4.92 -4.83
C PRO A 50 -3.34 -6.27 -4.19
N ILE A 51 -3.34 -6.32 -2.85
CA ILE A 51 -3.23 -7.55 -2.07
C ILE A 51 -4.62 -7.86 -1.51
N HIS A 52 -5.28 -8.88 -2.07
CA HIS A 52 -6.64 -9.27 -1.67
C HIS A 52 -6.66 -10.22 -0.46
N ARG A 53 -5.52 -10.80 -0.06
CA ARG A 53 -5.43 -11.73 1.07
C ARG A 53 -4.06 -11.71 1.73
N VAL A 54 -4.05 -11.70 3.06
CA VAL A 54 -2.86 -11.96 3.89
C VAL A 54 -3.07 -13.30 4.60
N ILE A 55 -2.11 -14.22 4.45
CA ILE A 55 -2.15 -15.57 5.01
C ILE A 55 -1.17 -15.64 6.18
N GLN A 56 -1.62 -16.16 7.30
CA GLN A 56 -0.82 -16.51 8.48
C GLN A 56 -1.03 -18.00 8.79
N GLU A 57 -0.16 -18.61 9.60
CA GLU A 57 -0.17 -20.06 9.87
C GLU A 57 -1.55 -20.64 10.22
N ASN A 58 -2.36 -19.90 10.98
CA ASN A 58 -3.68 -20.34 11.44
C ASN A 58 -4.83 -19.39 11.06
N SER A 59 -4.59 -18.38 10.23
CA SER A 59 -5.63 -17.42 9.86
C SER A 59 -5.39 -16.78 8.50
N GLU A 60 -6.47 -16.30 7.91
CA GLU A 60 -6.41 -15.49 6.71
C GLU A 60 -7.25 -14.23 6.89
N ARG A 61 -6.83 -13.18 6.20
CA ARG A 61 -7.58 -11.94 6.14
C ARG A 61 -7.75 -11.51 4.70
N ALA A 62 -9.00 -11.33 4.29
CA ALA A 62 -9.33 -10.78 2.99
C ALA A 62 -9.37 -9.24 3.04
N TYR A 63 -8.99 -8.63 1.93
CA TYR A 63 -9.12 -7.19 1.66
C TYR A 63 -9.86 -7.04 0.34
N ASP A 64 -10.60 -5.95 0.18
CA ASP A 64 -11.25 -5.64 -1.10
C ASP A 64 -10.20 -5.16 -2.11
N PRO A 65 -9.89 -5.94 -3.17
CA PRO A 65 -8.92 -5.51 -4.18
C PRO A 65 -9.46 -4.39 -5.07
N LEU A 66 -10.76 -4.10 -5.02
CA LEU A 66 -11.43 -3.04 -5.78
C LEU A 66 -11.68 -1.78 -4.96
N HIS A 67 -11.14 -1.71 -3.74
CA HIS A 67 -11.31 -0.55 -2.86
C HIS A 67 -10.98 0.75 -3.61
N PRO A 68 -11.83 1.80 -3.56
CA PRO A 68 -11.67 3.02 -4.37
C PRO A 68 -10.29 3.65 -4.29
N VAL A 69 -9.68 3.69 -3.09
CA VAL A 69 -8.33 4.22 -2.88
C VAL A 69 -7.27 3.56 -3.77
N LEU A 70 -7.42 2.27 -4.08
CA LEU A 70 -6.49 1.54 -4.94
C LEU A 70 -6.64 1.95 -6.40
N GLN A 71 -7.83 2.38 -6.82
CA GLN A 71 -8.06 2.93 -8.14
C GLN A 71 -7.46 4.34 -8.25
N ASP A 72 -7.67 5.17 -7.23
CA ASP A 72 -7.07 6.51 -7.15
C ASP A 72 -5.53 6.42 -7.22
N LEU A 73 -4.96 5.45 -6.50
CA LEU A 73 -3.52 5.18 -6.50
C LEU A 73 -2.97 4.68 -7.86
N ARG A 74 -3.81 4.16 -8.75
CA ARG A 74 -3.39 3.72 -10.10
C ARG A 74 -3.47 4.84 -11.14
N GLN A 75 -4.26 5.88 -10.88
CA GLN A 75 -4.35 7.05 -11.77
C GLN A 75 -3.10 7.95 -11.70
N LEU A 76 -2.24 7.71 -10.72
CA LEU A 76 -0.96 8.35 -10.46
C LEU A 76 0.09 8.21 -11.57
N ASN A 77 -0.06 7.23 -12.47
CA ASN A 77 0.96 6.85 -13.46
C ASN A 77 0.68 7.35 -14.89
N TYR A 78 -0.22 8.33 -15.07
CA TYR A 78 -0.55 8.90 -16.38
C TYR A 78 -0.57 10.43 -16.39
#